data_AF-A0A7K0D8L5-F1
#
_entry.id   AF-A0A7K0D8L5-F1
#
_cell.length_a   1.000
_cell.length_b   1.000
_cell.length_c   1.000
_cell.angle_alpha   90.00
_cell.angle_beta   90.00
_cell.angle_gamma   90.00
#
_symmetry.space_group_name_H-M   'P 1'
#
loop_
_entity.id
_entity.type
_entity.pdbx_description
1 polymer ?
#
loop_
_entity_poly.entity_id
_entity_poly.type
_entity_poly.pdbx_seq_one_letter_code
_entity_poly.pdbx_strand_id
1 'polypeptide(L)'
;MSLKHPVVAITGSSGAGTTSVTRTFQEIFRREGITAAVVEGDSFHRFDRGEMALAMAEAEQNANRHFSHFGPEANLLAELEALFRDYGENGVGLARRYLHDEIEAEPFGQPPGTFTPWQELVPGSDLLFYEGLHGAAVTESVDVARHTDLLVGVVPIINLEWIQKVIRDKTERGYSGEAVLDTILRRMPDYANYICPQFSRTYVNFQRVPTVDTSNPFTARSIPTADESFVVIRFADPKVIDFPYLLSMLHDSFMSRPNCIVVPGGKMDLAMQLIFTPLILRLMDKRPNRRV
;
A
#
# COMPACT_ATOMS: atom_id res chain seq x y z
N MET A 1 9.97 -10.75 14.85
CA MET A 1 10.03 -11.33 13.49
C MET A 1 9.76 -12.80 13.60
N SER A 2 8.71 -13.27 12.92
CA SER A 2 8.37 -14.70 12.92
C SER A 2 9.19 -15.40 11.85
N LEU A 3 10.06 -16.30 12.27
CA LEU A 3 10.74 -17.17 11.31
C LEU A 3 9.77 -18.15 10.64
N LYS A 4 8.59 -18.41 11.22
CA LYS A 4 7.70 -19.49 10.78
C LYS A 4 6.59 -19.03 9.82
N HIS A 5 6.03 -17.84 10.07
CA HIS A 5 4.90 -17.27 9.34
C HIS A 5 5.22 -15.82 8.96
N PRO A 6 5.95 -15.60 7.86
CA PRO A 6 6.40 -14.27 7.51
C PRO A 6 5.24 -13.35 7.10
N VAL A 7 5.36 -12.08 7.45
CA VAL A 7 4.42 -11.02 7.08
C VAL A 7 5.10 -10.07 6.09
N VAL A 8 4.53 -9.98 4.89
CA VAL A 8 4.93 -9.05 3.83
C VAL A 8 3.88 -7.96 3.75
N ALA A 9 4.27 -6.70 3.94
CA ALA A 9 3.36 -5.56 3.92
C ALA A 9 3.79 -4.53 2.87
N ILE A 10 2.83 -4.12 2.05
CA ILE A 10 2.93 -2.98 1.15
C ILE A 10 2.16 -1.83 1.79
N THR A 11 2.88 -0.76 2.13
CA THR A 11 2.27 0.51 2.53
C THR A 11 2.39 1.51 1.39
N GLY A 12 1.32 2.24 1.10
CA GLY A 12 1.33 3.24 0.06
C GLY A 12 0.45 4.44 0.37
N SER A 13 0.35 5.32 -0.62
CA SER A 13 -0.64 6.39 -0.63
C SER A 13 -1.67 6.18 -1.73
N SER A 14 -2.75 6.97 -1.71
CA SER A 14 -3.84 6.79 -2.65
C SER A 14 -3.37 6.99 -4.10
N GLY A 15 -3.58 6.02 -4.98
CA GLY A 15 -3.17 6.13 -6.39
C GLY A 15 -1.69 5.77 -6.65
N ALA A 16 -0.96 5.28 -5.65
CA ALA A 16 0.42 4.82 -5.82
C ALA A 16 0.62 3.66 -6.81
N GLY A 17 -0.45 3.09 -7.34
CA GLY A 17 -0.41 1.91 -8.21
C GLY A 17 -0.26 0.61 -7.42
N THR A 18 -0.72 0.59 -6.16
CA THR A 18 -0.64 -0.58 -5.28
C THR A 18 -1.32 -1.81 -5.88
N THR A 19 -2.41 -1.66 -6.64
CA THR A 19 -3.02 -2.76 -7.42
C THR A 19 -2.04 -3.39 -8.41
N SER A 20 -1.21 -2.58 -9.09
CA SER A 20 -0.17 -3.11 -9.99
C SER A 20 0.89 -3.88 -9.19
N VAL A 21 1.24 -3.40 -8.00
CA VAL A 21 2.19 -4.07 -7.09
C VAL A 21 1.63 -5.39 -6.59
N THR A 22 0.38 -5.41 -6.12
CA THR A 22 -0.33 -6.62 -5.69
C THR A 22 -0.32 -7.67 -6.79
N ARG A 23 -0.58 -7.27 -8.04
CA ARG A 23 -0.47 -8.18 -9.19
C ARG A 23 0.95 -8.72 -9.37
N THR A 24 1.99 -7.90 -9.30
CA THR A 24 3.38 -8.39 -9.43
C THR A 24 3.72 -9.39 -8.33
N PHE A 25 3.32 -9.14 -7.08
CA PHE A 25 3.52 -10.09 -5.98
C PHE A 25 2.76 -11.39 -6.19
N GLN A 26 1.50 -11.33 -6.65
CA GLN A 26 0.72 -12.52 -7.01
C GLN A 26 1.39 -13.33 -8.13
N GLU A 27 1.98 -12.66 -9.13
CA GLU A 27 2.74 -13.33 -10.19
C GLU A 27 3.99 -14.03 -9.66
N ILE A 28 4.73 -13.40 -8.73
CA ILE A 28 5.86 -14.02 -8.02
C ILE A 28 5.37 -15.25 -7.23
N PHE A 29 4.32 -15.10 -6.41
CA PHE A 29 3.80 -16.18 -5.59
C PHE A 29 3.36 -17.38 -6.44
N ARG A 30 2.66 -17.11 -7.55
CA ARG A 30 2.27 -18.15 -8.51
C ARG A 30 3.47 -18.86 -9.12
N ARG A 31 4.51 -18.12 -9.53
CA ARG A 31 5.71 -18.68 -10.18
C ARG A 31 6.53 -19.54 -9.21
N GLU A 32 6.66 -19.09 -7.96
CA GLU A 32 7.44 -19.76 -6.93
C GLU A 32 6.62 -20.79 -6.11
N GLY A 33 5.35 -21.00 -6.43
CA GLY A 33 4.48 -21.96 -5.74
C GLY A 33 4.14 -21.59 -4.29
N ILE A 34 4.09 -20.30 -3.98
CA ILE A 34 3.82 -19.76 -2.65
C ILE A 34 2.34 -19.48 -2.48
N THR A 35 1.73 -19.98 -1.40
CA THR A 35 0.33 -19.70 -1.07
C THR A 35 0.23 -18.51 -0.11
N ALA A 36 -0.16 -17.33 -0.58
CA ALA A 36 -0.31 -16.15 0.27
C ALA A 36 -1.73 -15.99 0.83
N ALA A 37 -1.86 -15.65 2.11
CA ALA A 37 -3.07 -15.04 2.64
C ALA A 37 -3.06 -13.55 2.29
N VAL A 38 -3.93 -13.12 1.37
CA VAL A 38 -3.98 -11.72 0.90
C VAL A 38 -5.00 -10.94 1.71
N VAL A 39 -4.60 -9.78 2.23
CA VAL A 39 -5.44 -8.88 3.01
C VAL A 39 -5.31 -7.44 2.48
N GLU A 40 -6.46 -6.85 2.14
CA GLU A 40 -6.57 -5.46 1.70
C GLU A 40 -6.72 -4.55 2.93
N GLY A 41 -6.09 -3.38 2.89
CA GLY A 41 -6.07 -2.43 4.00
C GLY A 41 -7.43 -1.84 4.30
N ASP A 42 -8.27 -1.70 3.28
CA ASP A 42 -9.62 -1.14 3.40
C ASP A 42 -10.52 -2.03 4.27
N SER A 43 -10.19 -3.31 4.43
CA SER A 43 -10.83 -4.23 5.38
C SER A 43 -10.74 -3.76 6.83
N PHE A 44 -9.78 -2.88 7.15
CA PHE A 44 -9.56 -2.32 8.48
C PHE A 44 -10.00 -0.87 8.61
N HIS A 45 -10.73 -0.32 7.64
CA HIS A 45 -11.47 0.93 7.87
C HIS A 45 -12.44 0.75 9.04
N ARG A 46 -12.58 1.76 9.89
CA ARG A 46 -13.52 1.74 11.01
C ARG A 46 -14.98 1.86 10.54
N PHE A 47 -15.18 2.65 9.50
CA PHE A 47 -16.48 3.07 9.01
C PHE A 47 -16.72 2.58 7.59
N ASP A 48 -17.94 2.15 7.32
CA ASP A 48 -18.40 1.91 5.95
C ASP A 48 -18.59 3.24 5.19
N ARG A 49 -19.02 3.19 3.93
CA ARG A 49 -19.17 4.41 3.11
C ARG A 49 -20.15 5.42 3.72
N GLY A 50 -21.26 4.97 4.27
CA GLY A 50 -22.30 5.83 4.85
C GLY A 50 -21.89 6.34 6.23
N GLU A 51 -21.38 5.45 7.08
CA GLU A 51 -20.85 5.79 8.39
C GLU A 51 -19.70 6.79 8.30
N MET A 52 -18.81 6.64 7.32
CA MET A 52 -17.69 7.55 7.13
C MET A 52 -18.18 8.96 6.78
N ALA A 53 -19.19 9.08 5.91
CA ALA A 53 -19.77 10.37 5.56
C ALA A 53 -20.39 11.06 6.78
N LEU A 54 -21.06 10.31 7.65
CA LEU A 54 -21.61 10.82 8.91
C LEU A 54 -20.51 11.25 9.88
N ALA A 55 -19.49 10.41 10.09
CA ALA A 55 -18.35 10.71 10.96
C ALA A 55 -17.59 11.96 10.50
N MET A 56 -17.43 12.15 9.19
CA MET A 56 -16.82 13.35 8.62
C MET A 56 -17.66 14.60 8.89
N ALA A 57 -18.99 14.52 8.77
CA ALA A 57 -19.89 15.63 9.05
C ALA A 57 -19.89 16.00 10.54
N GLU A 58 -19.86 15.01 11.42
CA GLU A 58 -19.73 15.21 12.87
C GLU A 58 -18.38 15.81 13.25
N ALA A 59 -17.29 15.32 12.66
CA ALA A 59 -15.95 15.88 12.89
C ALA A 59 -15.90 17.37 12.50
N GLU A 60 -16.53 17.73 11.38
CA GLU A 60 -16.60 19.13 10.92
C GLU A 60 -17.40 20.02 11.88
N GLN A 61 -18.51 19.53 12.44
CA GLN A 61 -19.28 20.24 13.48
C GLN A 61 -18.45 20.47 14.74
N ASN A 62 -17.55 19.53 15.07
CA ASN A 62 -16.62 19.63 16.20
C ASN A 62 -15.32 20.38 15.86
N ALA A 63 -15.30 21.15 14.76
CA ALA A 63 -14.16 21.90 14.26
C ALA A 63 -12.91 21.05 13.88
N ASN A 64 -13.04 19.73 13.78
CA ASN A 64 -12.04 18.86 13.19
C ASN A 64 -12.22 18.82 11.67
N ARG A 65 -11.44 19.67 11.00
CA ARG A 65 -11.38 19.74 9.53
C ARG A 65 -10.21 18.96 8.94
N HIS A 66 -9.79 17.86 9.57
CA HIS A 66 -8.78 16.99 8.96
C HIS A 66 -9.14 15.50 8.96
N PHE A 67 -10.20 15.12 9.67
CA PHE A 67 -10.70 13.74 9.74
C PHE A 67 -10.81 13.08 8.35
N SER A 68 -10.07 11.99 8.17
CA SER A 68 -9.96 11.28 6.90
C SER A 68 -9.54 9.82 7.07
N HIS A 69 -9.62 9.03 6.00
CA HIS A 69 -9.11 7.66 5.97
C HIS A 69 -7.60 7.54 6.25
N PHE A 70 -6.84 8.64 6.26
CA PHE A 70 -5.42 8.61 6.61
C PHE A 70 -5.18 8.56 8.11
N GLY A 71 -6.08 9.17 8.90
CA GLY A 71 -5.98 9.24 10.35
C GLY A 71 -6.28 7.91 11.05
N PRO A 72 -5.71 7.68 12.25
CA PRO A 72 -5.94 6.48 13.03
C PRO A 72 -7.41 6.35 13.49
N GLU A 73 -8.14 7.45 13.65
CA GLU A 73 -9.52 7.42 14.12
C GLU A 73 -10.47 6.75 13.12
N ALA A 74 -10.16 6.86 11.82
CA ALA A 74 -10.93 6.22 10.75
C ALA A 74 -10.53 4.76 10.48
N ASN A 75 -9.60 4.20 11.28
CA ASN A 75 -9.03 2.88 11.05
C ASN A 75 -9.00 2.01 12.33
N LEU A 76 -9.03 0.71 12.13
CA LEU A 76 -8.92 -0.34 13.14
C LEU A 76 -7.47 -0.80 13.26
N LEU A 77 -6.57 0.13 13.65
CA LEU A 77 -5.12 -0.13 13.65
C LEU A 77 -4.69 -1.16 14.70
N ALA A 78 -5.38 -1.25 15.83
CA ALA A 78 -5.10 -2.24 16.86
C ALA A 78 -5.46 -3.65 16.39
N GLU A 79 -6.56 -3.78 15.65
CA GLU A 79 -7.00 -5.01 15.01
C GLU A 79 -6.06 -5.41 13.86
N LEU A 80 -5.53 -4.44 13.12
CA LEU A 80 -4.50 -4.68 12.10
C LEU A 80 -3.18 -5.17 12.73
N GLU A 81 -2.74 -4.55 13.83
CA GLU A 81 -1.58 -5.03 14.58
C GLU A 81 -1.81 -6.45 15.11
N ALA A 82 -3.00 -6.72 15.65
CA ALA A 82 -3.39 -8.05 16.11
C ALA A 82 -3.34 -9.09 14.98
N LEU A 83 -3.85 -8.77 13.78
CA LEU A 83 -3.73 -9.64 12.61
C LEU A 83 -2.27 -9.97 12.31
N PHE A 84 -1.38 -8.97 12.25
CA PHE A 84 0.03 -9.20 11.91
C PHE A 84 0.75 -10.01 12.98
N ARG A 85 0.47 -9.73 14.26
CA ARG A 85 1.01 -10.48 15.39
C ARG A 85 0.54 -11.92 15.36
N ASP A 86 -0.76 -12.15 15.30
CA ASP A 86 -1.37 -13.47 15.42
C ASP A 86 -0.99 -14.35 14.22
N TYR A 87 -0.89 -13.76 13.03
CA TYR A 87 -0.37 -14.45 11.85
C TYR A 87 1.10 -14.80 12.02
N GLY A 88 1.92 -13.84 12.46
CA GLY A 88 3.33 -14.09 12.74
C GLY A 88 3.52 -15.24 13.74
N GLU A 89 2.77 -15.29 14.82
CA GLU A 89 2.93 -16.31 15.85
C GLU A 89 2.40 -17.68 15.41
N ASN A 90 1.22 -17.72 14.79
CA ASN A 90 0.44 -18.94 14.64
C ASN A 90 -0.07 -19.23 13.23
N GLY A 91 0.10 -18.29 12.28
CA GLY A 91 -0.41 -18.41 10.91
C GLY A 91 -1.93 -18.30 10.81
N VAL A 92 -2.57 -17.65 11.80
CA VAL A 92 -4.01 -17.43 11.88
C VAL A 92 -4.32 -15.95 11.96
N GLY A 93 -5.56 -15.56 11.70
CA GLY A 93 -5.99 -14.17 11.84
C GLY A 93 -7.42 -13.98 11.39
N LEU A 94 -7.98 -12.82 11.69
CA LEU A 94 -9.31 -12.42 11.23
C LEU A 94 -9.17 -11.31 10.20
N ALA A 95 -9.90 -11.44 9.09
CA ALA A 95 -10.03 -10.40 8.08
C ALA A 95 -11.49 -10.33 7.62
N ARG A 96 -11.88 -9.15 7.16
CA ARG A 96 -13.12 -8.93 6.40
C ARG A 96 -12.76 -8.40 5.01
N ARG A 97 -13.75 -8.12 4.17
CA ARG A 97 -13.57 -7.45 2.88
C ARG A 97 -14.41 -6.19 2.86
N TYR A 98 -13.85 -5.12 2.32
CA TYR A 98 -14.61 -3.94 1.94
C TYR A 98 -15.07 -4.11 0.49
N LEU A 99 -16.36 -3.98 0.23
CA LEU A 99 -16.94 -4.23 -1.09
C LEU A 99 -16.91 -2.94 -1.89
N HIS A 100 -16.09 -2.84 -2.93
CA HIS A 100 -15.87 -1.57 -3.64
C HIS A 100 -17.01 -1.23 -4.60
N ASP A 101 -17.47 -2.23 -5.34
CA ASP A 101 -18.44 -2.09 -6.43
C ASP A 101 -19.52 -3.19 -6.40
N GLU A 102 -20.45 -3.13 -7.35
CA GLU A 102 -21.56 -4.06 -7.45
C GLU A 102 -21.11 -5.50 -7.75
N ILE A 103 -20.02 -5.68 -8.50
CA ILE A 103 -19.50 -7.01 -8.88
C ILE A 103 -18.94 -7.71 -7.65
N GLU A 104 -18.19 -6.99 -6.82
CA GLU A 104 -17.68 -7.53 -5.56
C GLU A 104 -18.80 -7.80 -4.56
N ALA A 105 -19.87 -6.99 -4.57
CA ALA A 105 -20.94 -7.06 -3.58
C ALA A 105 -22.05 -8.08 -3.92
N GLU A 106 -22.27 -8.36 -5.20
CA GLU A 106 -23.28 -9.31 -5.70
C GLU A 106 -23.20 -10.70 -5.02
N PRO A 107 -22.03 -11.35 -4.90
CA PRO A 107 -21.91 -12.66 -4.25
C PRO A 107 -22.31 -12.67 -2.77
N PHE A 108 -22.33 -11.50 -2.12
CA PHE A 108 -22.66 -11.35 -0.70
C PHE A 108 -24.09 -10.82 -0.47
N GLY A 109 -24.81 -10.44 -1.53
CA GLY A 109 -26.14 -9.84 -1.42
C GLY A 109 -26.15 -8.53 -0.62
N GLN A 110 -25.04 -7.77 -0.67
CA GLN A 110 -24.85 -6.51 0.05
C GLN A 110 -24.72 -5.34 -0.93
N PRO A 111 -24.97 -4.09 -0.50
CA PRO A 111 -24.67 -2.92 -1.33
C PRO A 111 -23.16 -2.62 -1.34
N PRO A 112 -22.64 -1.97 -2.39
CA PRO A 112 -21.25 -1.52 -2.42
C PRO A 112 -20.98 -0.48 -1.34
N GLY A 113 -19.77 -0.52 -0.80
CA GLY A 113 -19.30 0.36 0.27
C GLY A 113 -19.55 -0.18 1.67
N THR A 114 -19.93 -1.44 1.82
CA THR A 114 -20.10 -2.14 3.11
C THR A 114 -18.98 -3.15 3.37
N PHE A 115 -18.97 -3.70 4.58
CA PHE A 115 -18.05 -4.77 4.96
C PHE A 115 -18.74 -6.13 5.00
N THR A 116 -18.02 -7.16 4.55
CA THR A 116 -18.39 -8.54 4.88
C THR A 116 -18.21 -8.78 6.40
N PRO A 117 -18.81 -9.85 6.96
CA PRO A 117 -18.45 -10.32 8.29
C PRO A 117 -16.96 -10.68 8.37
N TRP A 118 -16.41 -10.58 9.59
CA TRP A 118 -15.08 -11.09 9.91
C TRP A 118 -15.02 -12.61 9.69
N GLN A 119 -13.95 -13.07 9.06
CA GLN A 119 -13.69 -14.47 8.74
C GLN A 119 -12.25 -14.82 9.11
N GLU A 120 -12.04 -16.07 9.52
CA GLU A 120 -10.70 -16.60 9.73
C GLU A 120 -9.95 -16.71 8.40
N LEU A 121 -8.66 -16.37 8.43
CA LEU A 121 -7.78 -16.61 7.31
C LEU A 121 -7.69 -18.11 7.02
N VAL A 122 -7.66 -18.47 5.73
CA VAL A 122 -7.53 -19.86 5.31
C VAL A 122 -6.24 -20.45 5.90
N PRO A 123 -6.34 -21.54 6.68
CA PRO A 123 -5.17 -22.17 7.29
C PRO A 123 -4.20 -22.70 6.24
N GLY A 124 -2.92 -22.70 6.58
CA GLY A 124 -1.87 -23.36 5.80
C GLY A 124 -1.22 -22.51 4.71
N SER A 125 -1.54 -21.21 4.64
CA SER A 125 -0.78 -20.22 3.87
C SER A 125 0.69 -20.15 4.30
N ASP A 126 1.53 -19.77 3.35
CA ASP A 126 2.97 -19.66 3.48
C ASP A 126 3.43 -18.31 4.04
N LEU A 127 2.66 -17.25 3.74
CA LEU A 127 2.87 -15.89 4.22
C LEU A 127 1.57 -15.09 4.24
N LEU A 128 1.56 -14.02 5.03
CA LEU A 128 0.56 -12.96 4.98
C LEU A 128 1.07 -11.88 4.04
N PHE A 129 0.23 -11.49 3.08
CA PHE A 129 0.47 -10.38 2.18
C PHE A 129 -0.56 -9.30 2.43
N TYR A 130 -0.12 -8.16 2.95
CA TYR A 130 -0.95 -7.00 3.19
C TYR A 130 -0.68 -5.91 2.15
N GLU A 131 -1.73 -5.28 1.65
CA GLU A 131 -1.66 -4.07 0.83
C GLU A 131 -2.59 -3.00 1.39
N GLY A 132 -2.07 -1.82 1.72
CA GLY A 132 -2.93 -0.72 2.17
C GLY A 132 -2.17 0.55 2.53
N LEU A 133 -2.85 1.46 3.22
CA LEU A 133 -2.30 2.75 3.63
C LEU A 133 -1.51 2.67 4.95
N HIS A 134 -1.66 1.60 5.73
CA HIS A 134 -1.21 1.55 7.13
C HIS A 134 -0.31 0.35 7.47
N GLY A 135 0.32 -0.26 6.46
CA GLY A 135 1.19 -1.43 6.64
C GLY A 135 2.44 -1.16 7.49
N ALA A 136 2.78 0.11 7.73
CA ALA A 136 3.86 0.52 8.65
C ALA A 136 3.40 1.54 9.69
N ALA A 137 2.10 1.55 10.03
CA ALA A 137 1.55 2.50 10.98
C ALA A 137 2.15 2.28 12.37
N VAL A 138 2.53 3.40 13.00
CA VAL A 138 2.98 3.45 14.39
C VAL A 138 2.33 4.66 15.03
N THR A 139 1.65 4.44 16.14
CA THR A 139 1.05 5.45 17.00
C THR A 139 1.64 5.31 18.41
N GLU A 140 1.12 6.05 19.39
CA GLU A 140 1.53 5.88 20.79
C GLU A 140 1.15 4.51 21.37
N SER A 141 0.09 3.88 20.84
CA SER A 141 -0.48 2.65 21.38
C SER A 141 -0.35 1.43 20.46
N VAL A 142 0.00 1.63 19.18
CA VAL A 142 0.02 0.60 18.15
C VAL A 142 1.33 0.65 17.38
N ASP A 143 1.96 -0.49 17.14
CA ASP A 143 3.11 -0.62 16.24
C ASP A 143 2.88 -1.79 15.27
N VAL A 144 2.29 -1.50 14.11
CA VAL A 144 2.07 -2.50 13.05
C VAL A 144 3.40 -2.91 12.42
N ALA A 145 4.31 -1.94 12.24
CA ALA A 145 5.55 -2.11 11.50
C ALA A 145 6.45 -3.19 12.10
N ARG A 146 6.53 -3.30 13.44
CA ARG A 146 7.39 -4.29 14.13
C ARG A 146 7.03 -5.76 13.83
N HIS A 147 5.82 -6.02 13.34
CA HIS A 147 5.34 -7.36 13.03
C HIS A 147 5.59 -7.78 11.57
N THR A 148 6.23 -6.93 10.77
CA THR A 148 6.56 -7.21 9.37
C THR A 148 7.97 -7.78 9.22
N ASP A 149 8.14 -8.70 8.27
CA ASP A 149 9.44 -9.27 7.89
C ASP A 149 9.96 -8.66 6.57
N LEU A 150 9.05 -8.18 5.72
CA LEU A 150 9.36 -7.33 4.57
C LEU A 150 8.33 -6.21 4.45
N LEU A 151 8.80 -4.98 4.60
CA LEU A 151 7.96 -3.79 4.50
C LEU A 151 8.36 -2.94 3.28
N VAL A 152 7.42 -2.73 2.37
CA VAL A 152 7.63 -2.03 1.09
C VAL A 152 6.79 -0.77 1.07
N GLY A 153 7.42 0.36 0.74
CA GLY A 153 6.73 1.61 0.46
C GLY A 153 6.51 1.79 -1.03
N VAL A 154 5.29 2.09 -1.45
CA VAL A 154 4.96 2.44 -2.84
C VAL A 154 4.25 3.77 -2.84
N VAL A 155 4.85 4.78 -3.46
CA VAL A 155 4.38 6.16 -3.29
C VAL A 155 4.64 6.98 -4.56
N PRO A 156 3.67 7.72 -5.11
CA PRO A 156 3.95 8.72 -6.12
C PRO A 156 4.48 10.00 -5.44
N ILE A 157 5.12 10.90 -6.19
CA ILE A 157 5.30 12.26 -5.66
C ILE A 157 3.93 12.90 -5.39
N ILE A 158 3.86 13.81 -4.41
CA ILE A 158 2.61 14.46 -3.97
C ILE A 158 1.84 15.06 -5.15
N ASN A 159 2.53 15.71 -6.10
CA ASN A 159 1.90 16.26 -7.29
C ASN A 159 1.17 15.20 -8.13
N LEU A 160 1.76 14.02 -8.32
CA LEU A 160 1.12 12.92 -9.04
C LEU A 160 -0.05 12.34 -8.25
N GLU A 161 0.07 12.22 -6.93
CA GLU A 161 -1.05 11.83 -6.05
C GLU A 161 -2.26 12.76 -6.24
N TRP A 162 -2.02 14.07 -6.27
CA TRP A 162 -3.06 15.06 -6.46
C TRP A 162 -3.65 15.02 -7.86
N ILE A 163 -2.83 14.87 -8.91
CA ILE A 163 -3.32 14.70 -10.30
C ILE A 163 -4.27 13.51 -10.38
N GLN A 164 -3.89 12.37 -9.81
CA GLN A 164 -4.73 11.16 -9.81
C GLN A 164 -6.03 11.35 -9.03
N LYS A 165 -5.98 12.07 -7.91
CA LYS A 165 -7.16 12.39 -7.11
C LYS A 165 -8.10 13.34 -7.84
N VAL A 166 -7.57 14.41 -8.43
CA VAL A 166 -8.33 15.41 -9.20
C VAL A 166 -9.02 14.77 -10.40
N ILE A 167 -8.30 13.93 -11.14
CA ILE A 167 -8.87 13.27 -12.32
C ILE A 167 -9.97 12.31 -11.88
N ARG A 168 -9.72 11.38 -10.95
CA ARG A 168 -10.76 10.45 -10.43
C ARG A 168 -12.01 11.19 -9.98
N ASP A 169 -11.86 12.21 -9.15
CA ASP A 169 -13.00 12.95 -8.60
C ASP A 169 -13.77 13.76 -9.65
N LYS A 170 -13.09 14.26 -10.70
CA LYS A 170 -13.76 14.95 -11.82
C LYS A 170 -14.47 13.98 -12.76
N THR A 171 -13.81 12.88 -13.17
CA THR A 171 -14.38 11.93 -14.15
C THR A 171 -15.42 10.99 -13.55
N GLU A 172 -15.23 10.52 -12.32
CA GLU A 172 -16.13 9.52 -11.72
C GLU A 172 -17.25 10.17 -10.90
N ARG A 173 -17.03 11.37 -10.34
CA ARG A 173 -17.94 11.99 -9.36
C ARG A 173 -18.47 13.37 -9.73
N GLY A 174 -17.97 13.97 -10.82
CA GLY A 174 -18.46 15.26 -11.33
C GLY A 174 -18.23 16.45 -10.40
N TYR A 175 -17.29 16.37 -9.46
CA TYR A 175 -17.04 17.44 -8.48
C TYR A 175 -16.44 18.70 -9.12
N SER A 176 -16.77 19.86 -8.54
CA SER A 176 -16.14 21.13 -8.89
C SER A 176 -14.67 21.16 -8.48
N GLY A 177 -13.86 22.00 -9.14
CA GLY A 177 -12.44 22.13 -8.81
C GLY A 177 -12.18 22.55 -7.35
N GLU A 178 -13.05 23.39 -6.79
CA GLU A 178 -12.97 23.86 -5.39
C GLU A 178 -13.24 22.73 -4.39
N ALA A 179 -14.27 21.90 -4.62
CA ALA A 179 -14.59 20.78 -3.73
C ALA A 179 -13.44 19.74 -3.67
N VAL A 180 -12.74 19.54 -4.78
CA VAL A 180 -11.56 18.67 -4.85
C VAL A 180 -10.39 19.27 -4.08
N LEU A 181 -10.15 20.58 -4.21
CA LEU A 181 -9.10 21.28 -3.48
C LEU A 181 -9.32 21.18 -1.96
N ASP A 182 -10.54 21.47 -1.49
CA ASP A 182 -10.89 21.37 -0.08
C ASP A 182 -10.68 19.94 0.44
N THR A 183 -11.07 18.94 -0.34
CA THR A 183 -10.86 17.53 0.02
C THR A 183 -9.38 17.18 0.15
N ILE A 184 -8.51 17.71 -0.73
CA ILE A 184 -7.07 17.50 -0.67
C ILE A 184 -6.49 18.17 0.58
N LEU A 185 -6.77 19.45 0.78
CA LEU A 185 -6.24 20.24 1.91
C LEU A 185 -6.66 19.64 3.25
N ARG A 186 -7.92 19.19 3.36
CA ARG A 186 -8.45 18.52 4.54
C ARG A 186 -7.62 17.30 4.94
N ARG A 187 -7.10 16.54 3.97
CA ARG A 187 -6.35 15.30 4.23
C ARG A 187 -4.86 15.54 4.51
N MET A 188 -4.32 16.71 4.22
CA MET A 188 -2.88 16.98 4.33
C MET A 188 -2.32 16.84 5.74
N PRO A 189 -3.01 17.29 6.82
CA PRO A 189 -2.52 17.06 8.18
C PRO A 189 -2.36 15.58 8.49
N ASP A 190 -3.38 14.75 8.22
CA ASP A 190 -3.30 13.31 8.46
C ASP A 190 -2.26 12.64 7.56
N TYR A 191 -2.14 13.07 6.30
CA TYR A 191 -1.13 12.55 5.38
C TYR A 191 0.30 12.77 5.92
N ALA A 192 0.59 14.00 6.35
CA ALA A 192 1.90 14.36 6.88
C ALA A 192 2.23 13.63 8.20
N ASN A 193 1.21 13.46 9.06
CA ASN A 193 1.39 12.88 10.39
C ASN A 193 1.35 11.34 10.41
N TYR A 194 0.59 10.70 9.53
CA TYR A 194 0.30 9.27 9.60
C TYR A 194 0.71 8.48 8.35
N ILE A 195 0.77 9.10 7.17
CA ILE A 195 1.19 8.41 5.93
C ILE A 195 2.70 8.58 5.70
N CYS A 196 3.19 9.82 5.60
CA CYS A 196 4.61 10.10 5.33
C CYS A 196 5.60 9.36 6.24
N PRO A 197 5.42 9.30 7.58
CA PRO A 197 6.38 8.67 8.47
C PRO A 197 6.56 7.16 8.21
N GLN A 198 5.57 6.51 7.61
CA GLN A 198 5.63 5.08 7.26
C GLN A 198 6.78 4.78 6.30
N PHE A 199 7.04 5.67 5.33
CA PHE A 199 8.11 5.49 4.34
C PHE A 199 9.52 5.61 4.92
N SER A 200 9.65 6.03 6.18
CA SER A 200 10.92 5.99 6.91
C SER A 200 11.19 4.64 7.58
N ARG A 201 10.17 3.78 7.68
CA ARG A 201 10.22 2.46 8.34
C ARG A 201 10.34 1.30 7.35
N THR A 202 10.02 1.56 6.07
CA THR A 202 10.09 0.58 5.00
C THR A 202 11.52 0.14 4.71
N TYR A 203 11.66 -1.12 4.32
CA TYR A 203 12.92 -1.68 3.85
C TYR A 203 13.30 -1.16 2.47
N VAL A 204 12.31 -1.02 1.58
CA VAL A 204 12.49 -0.45 0.24
C VAL A 204 11.32 0.46 -0.11
N ASN A 205 11.63 1.61 -0.71
CA ASN A 205 10.63 2.53 -1.26
C ASN A 205 10.71 2.55 -2.77
N PHE A 206 9.56 2.42 -3.43
CA PHE A 206 9.34 2.65 -4.85
C PHE A 206 8.61 3.99 -4.99
N GLN A 207 9.35 5.04 -5.33
CA GLN A 207 8.80 6.37 -5.51
C GLN A 207 8.60 6.68 -6.99
N ARG A 208 7.36 6.85 -7.44
CA ARG A 208 7.05 7.21 -8.84
C ARG A 208 7.16 8.71 -9.06
N VAL A 209 7.99 9.12 -10.02
CA VAL A 209 8.33 10.52 -10.32
C VAL A 209 8.08 10.80 -11.81
N PRO A 210 7.00 11.51 -12.17
CA PRO A 210 6.81 12.01 -13.53
C PRO A 210 7.93 12.94 -13.98
N THR A 211 8.30 12.85 -15.25
CA THR A 211 9.24 13.76 -15.93
C THR A 211 8.55 14.69 -16.91
N VAL A 212 7.24 14.87 -16.73
CA VAL A 212 6.41 15.87 -17.41
C VAL A 212 6.05 17.00 -16.45
N ASP A 213 5.48 18.08 -16.97
CA ASP A 213 5.09 19.22 -16.13
C ASP A 213 3.91 18.86 -15.21
N THR A 214 4.21 18.66 -13.93
CA THR A 214 3.22 18.46 -12.86
C THR A 214 3.16 19.65 -11.90
N SER A 215 3.64 20.83 -12.31
CA SER A 215 3.75 22.02 -11.44
C SER A 215 2.39 22.50 -10.92
N ASN A 216 1.32 22.40 -11.72
CA ASN A 216 -0.05 22.68 -11.31
C ASN A 216 -0.95 21.43 -11.46
N PRO A 217 -1.07 20.59 -10.43
CA PRO A 217 -1.82 19.33 -10.48
C PRO A 217 -3.34 19.52 -10.66
N PHE A 218 -3.89 20.69 -10.31
CA PHE A 218 -5.33 20.97 -10.39
C PHE A 218 -5.84 21.22 -11.82
N THR A 219 -4.91 21.58 -12.72
CA THR A 219 -5.16 21.83 -14.14
C THR A 219 -4.73 20.68 -15.05
N ALA A 220 -4.21 19.60 -14.48
CA ALA A 220 -3.77 18.44 -15.25
C ALA A 220 -4.94 17.80 -16.00
N ARG A 221 -4.67 17.41 -17.25
CA ARG A 221 -5.67 16.82 -18.17
C ARG A 221 -5.61 15.30 -18.23
N SER A 222 -4.45 14.75 -17.91
CA SER A 222 -4.17 13.32 -17.91
C SER A 222 -3.26 12.98 -16.73
N ILE A 223 -3.34 11.72 -16.30
CA ILE A 223 -2.39 11.16 -15.35
C ILE A 223 -1.13 10.83 -16.16
N PRO A 224 0.07 11.31 -15.77
CA PRO A 224 1.32 10.90 -16.41
C PRO A 224 1.40 9.37 -16.52
N THR A 225 1.78 8.88 -17.69
CA THR A 225 1.93 7.45 -17.98
C THR A 225 3.21 6.88 -17.35
N ALA A 226 3.40 5.56 -17.44
CA ALA A 226 4.61 4.91 -16.96
C ALA A 226 5.84 5.36 -17.76
N ASP A 227 5.70 5.58 -19.06
CA ASP A 227 6.80 6.02 -19.94
C ASP A 227 7.16 7.50 -19.72
N GLU A 228 6.22 8.30 -19.23
CA GLU A 228 6.44 9.69 -18.80
C GLU A 228 6.95 9.80 -17.35
N SER A 229 7.38 8.68 -16.75
CA SER A 229 7.82 8.63 -15.35
C SER A 229 9.10 7.82 -15.18
N PHE A 230 9.86 8.14 -14.13
CA PHE A 230 10.81 7.23 -13.51
C PHE A 230 10.26 6.68 -12.19
N VAL A 231 10.87 5.61 -11.71
CA VAL A 231 10.70 5.11 -10.35
C VAL A 231 12.04 5.13 -9.64
N VAL A 232 12.10 5.85 -8.51
CA VAL A 232 13.25 5.87 -7.62
C VAL A 232 13.07 4.75 -6.61
N ILE A 233 13.98 3.78 -6.62
CA ILE A 233 13.97 2.63 -5.73
C ILE A 233 15.08 2.83 -4.69
N ARG A 234 14.69 3.12 -3.44
CA ARG A 234 15.60 3.37 -2.33
C ARG A 234 15.57 2.23 -1.34
N PHE A 235 16.74 1.68 -1.03
CA PHE A 235 16.90 0.61 -0.03
C PHE A 235 17.37 1.18 1.32
N ALA A 236 16.82 0.65 2.40
CA ALA A 236 17.24 0.97 3.77
C ALA A 236 18.62 0.38 4.08
N ASP A 237 18.87 -0.87 3.69
CA ASP A 237 20.18 -1.52 3.75
C ASP A 237 20.68 -1.88 2.34
N PRO A 238 21.57 -1.09 1.73
CA PRO A 238 22.08 -1.34 0.39
C PRO A 238 23.06 -2.52 0.31
N LYS A 239 23.59 -3.03 1.44
CA LYS A 239 24.68 -4.03 1.43
C LYS A 239 24.27 -5.39 0.87
N VAL A 240 22.97 -5.69 0.92
CA VAL A 240 22.41 -6.97 0.49
C VAL A 240 21.87 -6.94 -0.94
N ILE A 241 22.05 -5.81 -1.65
CA ILE A 241 21.53 -5.56 -2.99
C ILE A 241 22.68 -5.53 -4.00
N ASP A 242 22.54 -6.30 -5.07
CA ASP A 242 23.48 -6.31 -6.20
C ASP A 242 23.05 -5.24 -7.23
N PHE A 243 23.49 -3.99 -7.02
CA PHE A 243 23.21 -2.91 -7.96
C PHE A 243 23.81 -3.14 -9.36
N PRO A 244 25.04 -3.64 -9.53
CA PRO A 244 25.55 -4.01 -10.86
C PRO A 244 24.63 -4.95 -11.62
N TYR A 245 24.09 -5.98 -10.97
CA TYR A 245 23.10 -6.87 -11.57
C TYR A 245 21.83 -6.11 -11.98
N LEU A 246 21.25 -5.32 -11.08
CA LEU A 246 20.04 -4.55 -11.37
C LEU A 246 20.25 -3.58 -12.54
N LEU A 247 21.38 -2.87 -12.59
CA LEU A 247 21.73 -1.95 -13.68
C LEU A 247 21.86 -2.68 -15.03
N SER A 248 22.41 -3.90 -15.02
CA SER A 248 22.55 -4.71 -16.24
C SER A 248 21.21 -5.22 -16.77
N MET A 249 20.29 -5.58 -15.88
CA MET A 249 18.99 -6.14 -16.24
C MET A 249 17.94 -5.07 -16.55
N LEU A 250 18.02 -3.93 -15.88
CA LEU A 250 17.09 -2.80 -16.04
C LEU A 250 17.73 -1.78 -16.96
N HIS A 251 17.57 -1.97 -18.28
CA HIS A 251 18.11 -1.06 -19.28
C HIS A 251 17.70 0.40 -18.98
N ASP A 252 18.57 1.37 -19.28
CA ASP A 252 18.41 2.81 -18.96
C ASP A 252 18.23 3.15 -17.47
N SER A 253 18.47 2.20 -16.56
CA SER A 253 18.54 2.52 -15.14
C SER A 253 19.89 3.14 -14.77
N PHE A 254 19.91 3.94 -13.71
CA PHE A 254 21.12 4.58 -13.21
C PHE A 254 21.07 4.77 -11.70
N MET A 255 22.24 4.94 -11.08
CA MET A 255 22.33 5.22 -9.65
C MET A 255 22.23 6.72 -9.39
N SER A 256 21.27 7.15 -8.55
CA SER A 256 21.17 8.55 -8.11
C SER A 256 21.86 8.80 -6.76
N ARG A 257 21.97 7.76 -5.93
CA ARG A 257 22.70 7.73 -4.65
C ARG A 257 23.24 6.33 -4.39
N PRO A 258 24.18 6.14 -3.44
CA PRO A 258 24.75 4.82 -3.14
C PRO A 258 23.73 3.73 -2.75
N ASN A 259 22.53 4.12 -2.31
CA ASN A 259 21.44 3.21 -1.96
C ASN A 259 20.17 3.42 -2.79
N CYS A 260 20.26 4.15 -3.92
CA CYS A 260 19.13 4.46 -4.78
C CYS A 260 19.43 4.17 -6.25
N ILE A 261 18.62 3.31 -6.85
CA ILE A 261 18.57 3.10 -8.30
C ILE A 261 17.33 3.79 -8.87
N VAL A 262 17.47 4.43 -10.02
CA VAL A 262 16.37 5.05 -10.77
C VAL A 262 16.11 4.20 -11.99
N VAL A 263 14.86 3.81 -12.21
CA VAL A 263 14.45 2.91 -13.30
C VAL A 263 13.34 3.57 -14.14
N PRO A 264 13.30 3.36 -15.47
CA PRO A 264 12.18 3.81 -16.28
C PRO A 264 10.85 3.26 -15.76
N GLY A 265 9.79 4.06 -15.75
CA GLY A 265 8.52 3.67 -15.14
C GLY A 265 7.88 2.43 -15.77
N GLY A 266 8.03 2.25 -17.08
CA GLY A 266 7.61 1.02 -17.78
C GLY A 266 8.33 -0.26 -17.32
N LYS A 267 9.45 -0.16 -16.59
CA LYS A 267 10.23 -1.28 -16.05
C LYS A 267 9.98 -1.54 -14.56
N MET A 268 9.00 -0.86 -13.94
CA MET A 268 8.69 -1.00 -12.52
C MET A 268 8.35 -2.46 -12.16
N ASP A 269 7.52 -3.12 -12.96
CA ASP A 269 7.13 -4.52 -12.74
C ASP A 269 8.34 -5.47 -12.78
N LEU A 270 9.17 -5.38 -13.82
CA LEU A 270 10.40 -6.17 -13.91
C LEU A 270 11.36 -5.89 -12.75
N ALA A 271 11.52 -4.63 -12.36
CA ALA A 271 12.35 -4.26 -11.21
C ALA A 271 11.83 -4.90 -9.91
N MET A 272 10.51 -4.86 -9.69
CA MET A 272 9.87 -5.53 -8.56
C MET A 272 10.11 -7.04 -8.58
N GLN A 273 9.98 -7.70 -9.73
CA GLN A 273 10.27 -9.13 -9.85
C GLN A 273 11.73 -9.45 -9.51
N LEU A 274 12.69 -8.69 -10.05
CA LEU A 274 14.13 -8.91 -9.81
C LEU A 274 14.53 -8.66 -8.35
N ILE A 275 13.87 -7.71 -7.68
CA ILE A 275 14.15 -7.34 -6.29
C ILE A 275 13.44 -8.28 -5.32
N PHE A 276 12.14 -8.51 -5.49
CA PHE A 276 11.32 -9.19 -4.49
C PHE A 276 11.36 -10.71 -4.58
N THR A 277 11.55 -11.29 -5.77
CA THR A 277 11.67 -12.76 -5.88
C THR A 277 12.74 -13.32 -4.93
N PRO A 278 14.02 -12.87 -4.97
CA PRO A 278 15.03 -13.41 -4.07
C PRO A 278 14.78 -13.04 -2.60
N LEU A 279 14.15 -11.90 -2.31
CA LEU A 279 13.83 -11.52 -0.93
C LEU A 279 12.74 -12.43 -0.33
N ILE A 280 11.68 -12.71 -1.09
CA ILE A 280 10.61 -13.61 -0.69
C ILE A 280 11.13 -15.04 -0.54
N LEU A 281 11.92 -15.53 -1.49
CA LEU A 281 12.51 -16.88 -1.40
C LEU A 281 13.40 -17.01 -0.15
N ARG A 282 14.20 -16.00 0.19
CA ARG A 282 14.98 -15.97 1.44
C ARG A 282 14.10 -15.99 2.70
N LEU A 283 12.90 -15.40 2.66
CA LEU A 283 11.95 -15.52 3.76
C LEU A 283 11.39 -16.95 3.85
N MET A 284 11.10 -17.58 2.71
CA MET A 284 10.63 -18.95 2.66
C MET A 284 11.69 -19.94 3.17
N ASP A 285 12.96 -19.78 2.77
CA ASP A 285 14.07 -20.64 3.18
C ASP A 285 14.35 -20.61 4.69
N LYS A 286 14.03 -19.48 5.35
CA LYS A 286 14.19 -19.32 6.80
C LYS A 286 13.10 -20.03 7.60
N ARG A 287 12.02 -20.47 6.96
CA ARG A 287 10.94 -21.18 7.64
C ARG A 287 11.46 -22.54 8.11
N PRO A 288 11.15 -22.96 9.34
CA PRO A 288 11.45 -24.31 9.77
C PRO A 288 10.75 -25.28 8.81
N ASN A 289 11.51 -26.20 8.21
CA ASN A 289 10.95 -27.21 7.30
C ASN A 289 9.67 -27.80 7.91
N ARG A 290 8.55 -27.64 7.20
CA ARG A 290 7.31 -28.38 7.45
C ARG A 290 7.69 -29.86 7.31
N ARG A 291 8.07 -30.52 8.41
CA ARG A 291 8.16 -31.98 8.40
C ARG A 291 6.75 -32.47 8.12
N VAL A 292 6.61 -33.08 6.94
CA VAL A 292 5.44 -33.84 6.49
C VAL A 292 5.09 -34.89 7.55
#